data_AF-A0A436B3H2-F1
#
_entry.id   AF-A0A436B3H2-F1
#
_cell.length_a   1.000
_cell.length_b   1.000
_cell.length_c   1.000
_cell.angle_alpha   90.00
_cell.angle_beta   90.00
_cell.angle_gamma   90.00
#
_symmetry.space_group_name_H-M   'P 1'
#
loop_
_entity.id
_entity.type
_entity.pdbx_description
1 polymer ?
#
loop_
_entity_poly.entity_id
_entity_poly.type
_entity_poly.pdbx_seq_one_letter_code
_entity_poly.pdbx_strand_id
1 'polypeptide(L)'
;MRRQFLTSTTALVLLLGVGNAYAGMDEAKAFLDKEIGPLSTLDRAGQEAEMQWFIDAAKPFAGMDIKVVSETIATRQYESQVLAPAFTAITGIKITHDVIQEGDVVEKIQTQMQTGQNLYDGWVNDSDLIGTHWRYQQVRNLTDWMAGEGKDVTNPNLDLKDFIGTSFTTAPDKKLYQLPDQQFANLYWFRYDWFNDEKNKADFKAKYGYDLGVPVNWSAYEDIAEFFTGREIDGKKVYGHMDYGKKDPSLGWRFTDAWLSMAGNGDKGLPNGLPVDEWGIKVDENSRPVGSCTARGGDTNGPAAVYSIQK
;
A
#
# COMPACT_ATOMS: atom_id res chain seq x y z
N MET A 1 -67.15 11.14 -29.82
CA MET A 1 -65.91 11.09 -30.65
C MET A 1 -65.01 10.01 -30.11
N ARG A 2 -64.69 9.02 -30.96
CA ARG A 2 -63.82 7.87 -30.67
C ARG A 2 -62.40 8.34 -30.33
N ARG A 3 -61.79 7.79 -29.28
CA ARG A 3 -60.34 7.62 -29.21
C ARG A 3 -60.06 6.16 -28.85
N GLN A 4 -59.46 5.49 -29.82
CA GLN A 4 -59.14 4.07 -29.83
C GLN A 4 -57.95 3.83 -28.89
N PHE A 5 -58.10 2.84 -27.99
CA PHE A 5 -56.97 2.19 -27.35
C PHE A 5 -56.27 1.33 -28.40
N LEU A 6 -55.07 1.73 -28.81
CA LEU A 6 -54.16 0.88 -29.56
C LEU A 6 -53.27 0.15 -28.56
N THR A 7 -53.67 -1.06 -28.22
CA THR A 7 -52.79 -2.09 -27.66
C THR A 7 -51.76 -2.46 -28.72
N SER A 8 -50.53 -1.93 -28.60
CA SER A 8 -49.36 -2.47 -29.30
C SER A 8 -48.66 -3.47 -28.39
N THR A 9 -49.04 -4.72 -28.56
CA THR A 9 -48.42 -5.91 -28.00
C THR A 9 -47.27 -6.31 -28.94
N THR A 10 -46.06 -5.80 -28.73
CA THR A 10 -44.89 -6.31 -29.48
C THR A 10 -43.60 -6.09 -28.70
N ALA A 11 -42.82 -7.18 -28.59
CA ALA A 11 -41.43 -7.27 -28.12
C ALA A 11 -41.19 -7.29 -26.61
N LEU A 12 -41.75 -8.30 -25.93
CA LEU A 12 -41.27 -8.78 -24.63
C LEU A 12 -40.63 -10.17 -24.79
N VAL A 13 -39.61 -10.29 -25.64
CA VAL A 13 -38.75 -11.49 -25.76
C VAL A 13 -37.35 -11.05 -26.17
N LEU A 14 -36.56 -10.55 -25.21
CA LEU A 14 -35.11 -10.37 -25.34
C LEU A 14 -34.39 -10.31 -23.97
N LEU A 15 -34.94 -11.01 -22.97
CA LEU A 15 -34.37 -11.07 -21.60
C LEU A 15 -33.87 -12.46 -21.19
N LEU A 16 -33.63 -13.39 -22.13
CA LEU A 16 -33.16 -14.75 -21.81
C LEU A 16 -31.81 -15.13 -22.45
N GLY A 17 -30.92 -14.16 -22.71
CA GLY A 17 -29.68 -14.46 -23.42
C GLY A 17 -28.51 -13.52 -23.21
N VAL A 18 -28.46 -12.75 -22.13
CA VAL A 18 -27.18 -12.14 -21.71
C VAL A 18 -26.51 -13.19 -20.84
N GLY A 19 -25.57 -13.92 -21.44
CA GLY A 19 -24.94 -15.09 -20.85
C GLY A 19 -24.37 -14.80 -19.48
N ASN A 20 -24.83 -15.56 -18.49
CA ASN A 20 -23.90 -16.08 -17.49
C ASN A 20 -22.88 -16.90 -18.28
N ALA A 21 -21.81 -16.26 -18.78
CA ALA A 21 -20.57 -16.98 -18.96
C ALA A 21 -20.33 -17.64 -17.59
N TYR A 22 -20.31 -18.97 -17.57
CA TYR A 22 -20.55 -19.75 -16.37
C TYR A 22 -19.44 -19.52 -15.36
N ALA A 23 -19.62 -18.58 -14.43
CA ALA A 23 -18.63 -18.37 -13.40
C ALA A 23 -18.36 -19.68 -12.65
N GLY A 24 -17.10 -20.08 -12.57
CA GLY A 24 -16.76 -21.35 -11.95
C GLY A 24 -15.34 -21.84 -12.21
N MET A 25 -15.21 -23.18 -12.17
CA MET A 25 -13.91 -23.83 -12.12
C MET A 25 -13.13 -23.79 -13.44
N ASP A 26 -13.79 -23.59 -14.58
CA ASP A 26 -13.08 -23.50 -15.86
C ASP A 26 -12.32 -22.17 -15.96
N GLU A 27 -12.96 -21.07 -15.57
CA GLU A 27 -12.36 -19.74 -15.43
C GLU A 27 -11.26 -19.76 -14.37
N ALA A 28 -11.49 -20.44 -13.25
CA ALA A 28 -10.50 -20.59 -12.21
C ALA A 28 -9.25 -21.32 -12.70
N LYS A 29 -9.41 -22.44 -13.41
CA LYS A 29 -8.27 -23.18 -13.99
C LYS A 29 -7.53 -22.34 -15.01
N ALA A 30 -8.23 -21.60 -15.87
CA ALA A 30 -7.63 -20.70 -16.84
C ALA A 30 -6.83 -19.58 -16.16
N PHE A 31 -7.36 -18.99 -15.08
CA PHE A 31 -6.64 -18.01 -14.26
C PHE A 31 -5.38 -18.62 -13.63
N LEU A 32 -5.51 -19.79 -12.99
CA LEU A 32 -4.37 -20.47 -12.38
C LEU A 32 -3.27 -20.78 -13.39
N ASP A 33 -3.62 -21.26 -14.60
CA ASP A 33 -2.65 -21.61 -15.64
C ASP A 33 -1.93 -20.37 -16.20
N LYS A 34 -2.64 -19.25 -16.31
CA LYS A 34 -2.12 -18.02 -16.94
C LYS A 34 -1.35 -17.13 -15.97
N GLU A 35 -1.84 -16.95 -14.76
CA GLU A 35 -1.38 -15.92 -13.82
C GLU A 35 -0.59 -16.50 -12.64
N ILE A 36 -0.97 -17.68 -12.13
CA ILE A 36 -0.35 -18.25 -10.92
C ILE A 36 0.76 -19.23 -11.27
N GLY A 37 0.46 -20.26 -12.06
CA GLY A 37 1.39 -21.31 -12.46
C GLY A 37 2.22 -21.84 -11.28
N PRO A 38 3.56 -21.72 -11.34
CA PRO A 38 4.46 -22.21 -10.30
C PRO A 38 4.70 -21.24 -9.12
N LEU A 39 4.03 -20.08 -9.08
CA LEU A 39 4.28 -19.04 -8.07
C LEU A 39 3.60 -19.30 -6.72
N SER A 40 2.72 -20.30 -6.63
CA SER A 40 2.05 -20.69 -5.39
C SER A 40 2.83 -21.76 -4.63
N THR A 41 2.76 -21.72 -3.30
CA THR A 41 3.23 -22.78 -2.41
C THR A 41 2.28 -24.00 -2.41
N LEU A 42 1.04 -23.82 -2.86
CA LEU A 42 0.09 -24.91 -3.05
C LEU A 42 0.40 -25.67 -4.34
N ASP A 43 0.31 -27.00 -4.26
CA ASP A 43 0.26 -27.81 -5.47
C ASP A 43 -1.03 -27.55 -6.26
N ARG A 44 -1.11 -28.09 -7.49
CA ARG A 44 -2.26 -27.83 -8.35
C ARG A 44 -3.60 -28.25 -7.72
N ALA A 45 -3.62 -29.35 -6.98
CA ALA A 45 -4.84 -29.81 -6.32
C ALA A 45 -5.26 -28.83 -5.22
N GLY A 46 -4.31 -28.31 -4.44
CA GLY A 46 -4.54 -27.27 -3.44
C GLY A 46 -5.04 -25.96 -4.06
N GLN A 47 -4.43 -25.51 -5.16
CA GLN A 47 -4.87 -24.32 -5.89
C GLN A 47 -6.34 -24.46 -6.36
N GLU A 48 -6.69 -25.60 -6.98
CA GLU A 48 -8.06 -25.83 -7.44
C GLU A 48 -9.05 -25.95 -6.28
N ALA A 49 -8.65 -26.55 -5.16
CA ALA A 49 -9.48 -26.63 -3.96
C ALA A 49 -9.75 -25.24 -3.36
N GLU A 50 -8.76 -24.36 -3.36
CA GLU A 50 -8.94 -22.98 -2.92
C GLU A 50 -9.86 -22.18 -3.86
N MET A 51 -9.72 -22.35 -5.18
CA MET A 51 -10.64 -21.73 -6.13
C MET A 51 -12.08 -22.24 -5.96
N GLN A 52 -12.25 -23.54 -5.72
CA GLN A 52 -13.55 -24.12 -5.40
C GLN A 52 -14.15 -23.53 -4.12
N TRP A 53 -13.33 -23.24 -3.11
CA TRP A 53 -13.77 -22.55 -1.90
C TRP A 53 -14.28 -21.14 -2.21
N PHE A 54 -13.58 -20.34 -3.03
CA PHE A 54 -14.07 -19.01 -3.44
C PHE A 54 -15.41 -19.08 -4.18
N ILE A 55 -15.57 -20.05 -5.09
CA ILE A 55 -16.83 -20.26 -5.82
C ILE A 55 -17.97 -20.60 -4.86
N ASP A 56 -17.71 -21.51 -3.90
CA ASP A 56 -18.72 -21.95 -2.94
C ASP A 56 -19.10 -20.83 -1.96
N ALA A 57 -18.13 -20.09 -1.45
CA ALA A 57 -18.33 -18.95 -0.55
C ALA A 57 -19.09 -17.80 -1.23
N ALA A 58 -18.96 -17.65 -2.55
CA ALA A 58 -19.63 -16.60 -3.32
C ALA A 58 -21.12 -16.87 -3.59
N LYS A 59 -21.57 -18.14 -3.53
CA LYS A 59 -22.96 -18.53 -3.88
C LYS A 59 -24.06 -17.69 -3.22
N PRO A 60 -24.01 -17.35 -1.92
CA PRO A 60 -25.04 -16.54 -1.28
C PRO A 60 -25.10 -15.09 -1.78
N PHE A 61 -24.05 -14.64 -2.48
CA PHE A 61 -23.85 -13.26 -2.92
C PHE A 61 -24.04 -13.08 -4.43
N ALA A 62 -24.74 -14.02 -5.08
CA ALA A 62 -25.03 -13.94 -6.51
C ALA A 62 -25.69 -12.60 -6.88
N GLY A 63 -25.12 -11.90 -7.86
CA GLY A 63 -25.59 -10.58 -8.31
C GLY A 63 -25.09 -9.40 -7.47
N MET A 64 -24.22 -9.63 -6.48
CA MET A 64 -23.54 -8.56 -5.75
C MET A 64 -22.60 -7.76 -6.68
N ASP A 65 -22.55 -6.45 -6.45
CA ASP A 65 -21.64 -5.51 -7.10
C ASP A 65 -20.84 -4.81 -6.00
N ILE A 66 -19.52 -4.94 -6.04
CA ILE A 66 -18.57 -4.41 -5.06
C ILE A 66 -17.71 -3.36 -5.74
N LYS A 67 -17.58 -2.20 -5.10
CA LYS A 67 -16.68 -1.14 -5.54
C LYS A 67 -15.46 -1.05 -4.64
N VAL A 68 -14.30 -1.13 -5.26
CA VAL A 68 -12.99 -0.99 -4.62
C VAL A 68 -12.26 0.20 -5.21
N VAL A 69 -11.45 0.88 -4.41
CA VAL A 69 -10.59 1.97 -4.88
C VAL A 69 -9.19 1.85 -4.31
N SER A 70 -8.21 2.26 -5.11
CA SER A 70 -6.80 2.31 -4.74
C SER A 70 -6.03 3.41 -5.46
N GLU A 71 -4.78 3.63 -5.04
CA GLU A 71 -3.87 4.56 -5.69
C GLU A 71 -3.32 4.04 -7.05
N THR A 72 -2.69 4.94 -7.82
CA THR A 72 -2.19 4.65 -9.18
C THR A 72 -0.75 4.15 -9.18
N ILE A 73 -0.59 2.86 -8.89
CA ILE A 73 0.71 2.16 -9.00
C ILE A 73 0.56 0.83 -9.74
N ALA A 74 1.69 0.25 -10.17
CA ALA A 74 1.70 -0.94 -11.02
C ALA A 74 0.96 -2.14 -10.39
N THR A 75 1.10 -2.35 -9.08
CA THR A 75 0.42 -3.45 -8.35
C THR A 75 -1.11 -3.27 -8.38
N ARG A 76 -1.60 -2.05 -8.13
CA ARG A 76 -3.03 -1.72 -8.20
C ARG A 76 -3.60 -1.82 -9.61
N GLN A 77 -2.80 -1.48 -10.62
CA GLN A 77 -3.17 -1.69 -12.02
C GLN A 77 -3.33 -3.18 -12.33
N TYR A 78 -2.43 -4.03 -11.83
CA TYR A 78 -2.54 -5.47 -11.97
C TYR A 78 -3.79 -6.02 -11.27
N GLU A 79 -4.07 -5.59 -10.03
CA GLU A 79 -5.30 -5.96 -9.32
C GLU A 79 -6.56 -5.58 -10.10
N SER A 80 -6.66 -4.33 -10.55
CA SER A 80 -7.84 -3.80 -11.25
C SER A 80 -8.03 -4.46 -12.63
N GLN A 81 -6.94 -4.73 -13.35
CA GLN A 81 -7.01 -5.22 -14.74
C GLN A 81 -6.94 -6.74 -14.86
N VAL A 82 -6.48 -7.45 -13.83
CA VAL A 82 -6.29 -8.91 -13.85
C VAL A 82 -7.06 -9.59 -12.72
N LEU A 83 -6.82 -9.23 -11.46
CA LEU A 83 -7.39 -9.94 -10.32
C LEU A 83 -8.89 -9.68 -10.16
N ALA A 84 -9.36 -8.44 -10.29
CA ALA A 84 -10.79 -8.09 -10.20
C ALA A 84 -11.62 -8.75 -11.33
N PRO A 85 -11.19 -8.73 -12.61
CA PRO A 85 -11.84 -9.50 -13.66
C PRO A 85 -11.81 -11.01 -13.42
N ALA A 86 -10.68 -11.57 -12.94
CA ALA A 86 -10.58 -12.98 -12.62
C ALA A 86 -11.55 -13.38 -11.48
N PHE A 87 -11.59 -12.60 -10.40
CA PHE A 87 -12.54 -12.82 -9.31
C PHE A 87 -13.99 -12.76 -9.80
N THR A 88 -14.32 -11.79 -10.66
CA THR A 88 -15.65 -11.69 -11.28
C THR A 88 -15.97 -12.91 -12.14
N ALA A 89 -15.02 -13.36 -12.96
CA ALA A 89 -15.18 -14.54 -13.80
C ALA A 89 -15.30 -15.84 -13.00
N ILE A 90 -14.63 -15.95 -11.87
CA ILE A 90 -14.65 -17.17 -11.03
C ILE A 90 -15.92 -17.21 -10.17
N THR A 91 -16.31 -16.08 -9.56
CA THR A 91 -17.35 -16.05 -8.52
C THR A 91 -18.71 -15.56 -9.01
N GLY A 92 -18.74 -14.83 -10.13
CA GLY A 92 -19.92 -14.12 -10.61
C GLY A 92 -20.25 -12.83 -9.84
N ILE A 93 -19.48 -12.47 -8.81
CA ILE A 93 -19.61 -11.19 -8.11
C ILE A 93 -18.93 -10.11 -8.95
N LYS A 94 -19.64 -9.04 -9.26
CA LYS A 94 -19.08 -7.96 -10.08
C LYS A 94 -18.17 -7.08 -9.23
N ILE A 95 -16.92 -6.92 -9.66
CA ILE A 95 -15.96 -6.00 -9.05
C ILE A 95 -15.73 -4.79 -9.97
N THR A 96 -15.91 -3.59 -9.42
CA THR A 96 -15.39 -2.36 -10.02
C THR A 96 -14.20 -1.90 -9.18
N HIS A 97 -12.99 -1.90 -9.75
CA HIS A 97 -11.79 -1.45 -9.06
C HIS A 97 -11.25 -0.17 -9.70
N ASP A 98 -11.55 0.97 -9.07
CA ASP A 98 -11.10 2.29 -9.49
C ASP A 98 -9.64 2.52 -9.05
N VAL A 99 -8.83 3.02 -9.98
CA VAL A 99 -7.43 3.39 -9.75
C VAL A 99 -7.30 4.90 -9.94
N ILE A 100 -7.01 5.63 -8.86
CA ILE A 100 -6.96 7.10 -8.82
C ILE A 100 -5.68 7.60 -8.17
N GLN A 101 -5.41 8.91 -8.12
CA GLN A 101 -4.22 9.41 -7.41
C GLN A 101 -4.40 9.22 -5.90
N GLU A 102 -3.31 8.95 -5.19
CA GLU A 102 -3.30 8.69 -3.73
C GLU A 102 -4.03 9.80 -2.95
N GLY A 103 -3.76 11.08 -3.27
CA GLY A 103 -4.46 12.22 -2.67
C GLY A 103 -5.99 12.14 -2.83
N ASP A 104 -6.48 11.70 -3.99
CA ASP A 104 -7.93 11.53 -4.23
C ASP A 104 -8.50 10.36 -3.42
N VAL A 105 -7.71 9.30 -3.17
CA VAL A 105 -8.11 8.19 -2.27
C VAL A 105 -8.34 8.74 -0.86
N VAL A 106 -7.38 9.51 -0.33
CA VAL A 106 -7.47 10.11 1.00
C VAL A 106 -8.68 11.04 1.11
N GLU A 107 -8.91 11.90 0.12
CA GLU A 107 -10.09 12.79 0.10
C GLU A 107 -11.41 12.02 0.08
N LYS A 108 -11.50 10.93 -0.69
CA LYS A 108 -12.70 10.07 -0.76
C LYS A 108 -12.93 9.30 0.55
N ILE A 109 -11.89 8.79 1.20
CA ILE A 109 -11.99 8.17 2.54
C ILE A 109 -12.60 9.18 3.50
N GLN A 110 -12.02 10.39 3.58
CA GLN A 110 -12.52 11.44 4.46
C GLN A 110 -13.98 11.82 4.14
N THR A 111 -14.34 11.90 2.86
CA THR A 111 -15.71 12.20 2.43
C THR A 111 -16.69 11.12 2.90
N GLN A 112 -16.39 9.83 2.69
CA GLN A 112 -17.23 8.73 3.16
C GLN A 112 -17.36 8.74 4.69
N MET A 113 -16.25 8.97 5.40
CA MET A 113 -16.21 9.07 6.86
C MET A 113 -17.07 10.22 7.40
N GLN A 114 -17.01 11.40 6.78
CA GLN A 114 -17.74 12.60 7.23
C GLN A 114 -19.22 12.57 6.86
N THR A 115 -19.55 12.06 5.67
CA THR A 115 -20.94 12.05 5.17
C THR A 115 -21.72 10.82 5.58
N GLY A 116 -21.04 9.70 5.89
CA GLY A 116 -21.64 8.40 6.08
C GLY A 116 -22.18 7.77 4.80
N GLN A 117 -21.99 8.40 3.63
CA GLN A 117 -22.38 7.84 2.34
C GLN A 117 -21.36 6.78 1.91
N ASN A 118 -21.83 5.60 1.55
CA ASN A 118 -20.98 4.57 0.95
C ASN A 118 -20.61 4.95 -0.49
N LEU A 119 -19.34 5.31 -0.70
CA LEU A 119 -18.70 5.57 -1.99
C LEU A 119 -18.04 4.29 -2.53
N TYR A 120 -17.34 3.56 -1.66
CA TYR A 120 -16.67 2.29 -1.95
C TYR A 120 -16.78 1.32 -0.78
N ASP A 121 -16.93 0.04 -1.12
CA ASP A 121 -17.07 -1.08 -0.19
C ASP A 121 -15.70 -1.59 0.29
N GLY A 122 -14.66 -1.45 -0.53
CA GLY A 122 -13.28 -1.84 -0.24
C GLY A 122 -12.28 -0.75 -0.58
N TRP A 123 -11.20 -0.69 0.19
CA TRP A 123 -10.17 0.34 0.06
C TRP A 123 -8.80 -0.31 0.17
N VAL A 124 -7.91 0.02 -0.77
CA VAL A 124 -6.47 -0.20 -0.61
C VAL A 124 -5.85 1.16 -0.28
N ASN A 125 -5.49 1.35 0.98
CA ASN A 125 -4.95 2.60 1.53
C ASN A 125 -3.80 2.30 2.50
N ASP A 126 -2.97 3.30 2.74
CA ASP A 126 -1.75 3.13 3.54
C ASP A 126 -2.02 2.75 5.00
N SER A 127 -1.07 2.01 5.58
CA SER A 127 -1.07 1.67 6.99
C SER A 127 -0.97 2.90 7.90
N ASP A 128 -0.54 4.04 7.39
CA ASP A 128 -0.47 5.30 8.15
C ASP A 128 -1.84 5.76 8.65
N LEU A 129 -2.91 5.30 8.00
CA LEU A 129 -4.30 5.54 8.41
C LEU A 129 -4.75 4.61 9.55
N ILE A 130 -3.95 3.65 10.03
CA ILE A 130 -4.35 2.70 11.08
C ILE A 130 -4.85 3.40 12.33
N GLY A 131 -4.18 4.48 12.75
CA GLY A 131 -4.60 5.29 13.89
C GLY A 131 -5.93 6.00 13.65
N THR A 132 -6.23 6.38 12.41
CA THR A 132 -7.53 6.98 12.02
C THR A 132 -8.63 5.93 12.05
N HIS A 133 -8.40 4.79 11.38
CA HIS A 133 -9.32 3.66 11.30
C HIS A 133 -9.72 3.15 12.69
N TRP A 134 -8.74 2.96 13.57
CA TRP A 134 -8.96 2.56 14.95
C TRP A 134 -9.72 3.61 15.77
N ARG A 135 -9.39 4.90 15.67
CA ARG A 135 -10.07 5.92 16.51
C ARG A 135 -11.50 6.22 16.06
N TYR A 136 -11.75 6.19 14.76
CA TYR A 136 -13.05 6.56 14.21
C TYR A 136 -14.03 5.38 14.16
N GLN A 137 -13.53 4.14 14.18
CA GLN A 137 -14.37 2.92 14.18
C GLN A 137 -15.36 2.88 13.00
N GLN A 138 -14.94 3.42 11.85
CA GLN A 138 -15.74 3.44 10.61
C GLN A 138 -15.30 2.39 9.59
N VAL A 139 -14.33 1.55 9.96
CA VAL A 139 -13.93 0.35 9.22
C VAL A 139 -14.22 -0.90 10.05
N ARG A 140 -14.26 -2.07 9.41
CA ARG A 140 -14.43 -3.33 10.12
C ARG A 140 -13.14 -3.67 10.87
N ASN A 141 -13.28 -4.05 12.12
CA ASN A 141 -12.23 -4.77 12.84
C ASN A 141 -12.11 -6.17 12.26
N LEU A 142 -11.03 -6.47 11.55
CA LEU A 142 -10.89 -7.73 10.82
C LEU A 142 -10.74 -8.92 11.77
N THR A 143 -10.09 -8.74 12.93
CA THR A 143 -9.97 -9.80 13.93
C THR A 143 -11.34 -10.30 14.39
N ASP A 144 -12.22 -9.38 14.82
CA ASP A 144 -13.54 -9.74 15.31
C ASP A 144 -14.48 -10.15 14.16
N TRP A 145 -14.35 -9.47 13.01
CA TRP A 145 -15.19 -9.75 11.84
C TRP A 145 -14.93 -11.16 11.29
N MET A 146 -13.68 -11.56 11.10
CA MET A 146 -13.33 -12.92 10.65
C MET A 146 -13.76 -14.00 11.66
N ALA A 147 -13.75 -13.69 12.96
CA ALA A 147 -14.22 -14.62 13.99
C ALA A 147 -15.76 -14.70 14.07
N GLY A 148 -16.47 -13.68 13.58
CA GLY A 148 -17.92 -13.50 13.70
C GLY A 148 -18.62 -13.45 12.35
N GLU A 149 -19.11 -12.26 11.97
CA GLU A 149 -19.96 -12.02 10.79
C GLU A 149 -19.30 -12.49 9.48
N GLY A 150 -17.97 -12.32 9.34
CA GLY A 150 -17.19 -12.70 8.17
C GLY A 150 -16.69 -14.14 8.18
N LYS A 151 -17.04 -14.96 9.18
CA LYS A 151 -16.48 -16.30 9.34
C LYS A 151 -16.70 -17.20 8.12
N ASP A 152 -17.90 -17.17 7.56
CA ASP A 152 -18.27 -18.03 6.42
C ASP A 152 -17.57 -17.61 5.11
N VAL A 153 -17.00 -16.40 5.08
CA VAL A 153 -16.25 -15.83 3.95
C VAL A 153 -14.78 -15.57 4.29
N THR A 154 -14.28 -16.12 5.40
CA THR A 154 -12.87 -16.10 5.74
C THR A 154 -12.23 -17.38 5.23
N ASN A 155 -11.28 -17.25 4.29
CA ASN A 155 -10.59 -18.40 3.71
C ASN A 155 -9.89 -19.20 4.82
N PRO A 156 -10.19 -20.50 5.00
CA PRO A 156 -9.55 -21.30 6.04
C PRO A 156 -8.04 -21.46 5.85
N ASN A 157 -7.52 -21.20 4.65
CA ASN A 157 -6.10 -21.18 4.32
C ASN A 157 -5.45 -19.79 4.47
N LEU A 158 -6.19 -18.76 4.90
CA LEU A 158 -5.63 -17.44 5.16
C LEU A 158 -4.68 -17.50 6.38
N ASP A 159 -3.39 -17.61 6.11
CA ASP A 159 -2.37 -17.60 7.17
C ASP A 159 -1.94 -16.17 7.51
N LEU A 160 -2.65 -15.53 8.44
CA LEU A 160 -2.30 -14.19 8.93
C LEU A 160 -0.87 -14.08 9.49
N LYS A 161 -0.24 -15.20 9.90
CA LYS A 161 1.13 -15.18 10.41
C LYS A 161 2.17 -15.14 9.30
N ASP A 162 1.79 -15.51 8.07
CA ASP A 162 2.66 -15.47 6.89
C ASP A 162 2.73 -14.06 6.27
N PHE A 163 1.80 -13.17 6.67
CA PHE A 163 1.87 -11.76 6.28
C PHE A 163 3.03 -11.05 6.97
N ILE A 164 3.88 -10.42 6.18
CA ILE A 164 4.88 -9.49 6.69
C ILE A 164 4.16 -8.19 7.08
N GLY A 165 4.52 -7.63 8.23
CA GLY A 165 4.09 -6.28 8.64
C GLY A 165 2.66 -6.13 9.14
N THR A 166 1.99 -7.21 9.57
CA THR A 166 0.68 -7.12 10.26
C THR A 166 0.71 -6.21 11.49
N SER A 167 1.88 -6.00 12.10
CA SER A 167 2.06 -5.03 13.18
C SER A 167 1.73 -3.59 12.77
N PHE A 168 1.94 -3.20 11.51
CA PHE A 168 1.63 -1.86 11.01
C PHE A 168 0.13 -1.64 10.78
N THR A 169 -0.63 -2.73 10.64
CA THR A 169 -2.09 -2.70 10.42
C THR A 169 -2.88 -3.20 11.63
N THR A 170 -2.20 -3.40 12.76
CA THR A 170 -2.76 -3.79 14.06
C THR A 170 -2.76 -2.58 14.98
N ALA A 171 -3.91 -2.25 15.56
CA ALA A 171 -4.05 -1.10 16.44
C ALA A 171 -3.64 -1.42 17.90
N PRO A 172 -3.53 -0.42 18.80
CA PRO A 172 -3.15 -0.61 20.20
C PRO A 172 -4.05 -1.57 21.01
N ASP A 173 -5.28 -1.79 20.56
CA ASP A 173 -6.19 -2.79 21.12
C ASP A 173 -5.84 -4.25 20.72
N LYS A 174 -4.73 -4.42 19.98
CA LYS A 174 -4.20 -5.70 19.46
C LYS A 174 -5.08 -6.35 18.40
N LYS A 175 -5.91 -5.57 17.72
CA LYS A 175 -6.78 -6.06 16.65
C LYS A 175 -6.33 -5.54 15.29
N LEU A 176 -6.51 -6.40 14.29
CA LEU A 176 -6.17 -6.13 12.90
C LEU A 176 -7.30 -5.33 12.24
N TYR A 177 -6.96 -4.26 11.53
CA TYR A 177 -7.92 -3.41 10.83
C TYR A 177 -7.70 -3.33 9.32
N GLN A 178 -6.50 -3.67 8.84
CA GLN A 178 -6.18 -3.79 7.41
C GLN A 178 -5.39 -5.08 7.17
N LEU A 179 -5.60 -5.72 6.02
CA LEU A 179 -4.70 -6.77 5.55
C LEU A 179 -3.52 -6.12 4.83
N PRO A 180 -2.27 -6.44 5.20
CA PRO A 180 -1.12 -6.00 4.42
C PRO A 180 -1.21 -6.56 3.00
N ASP A 181 -1.14 -5.68 2.01
CA ASP A 181 -1.28 -6.05 0.60
C ASP A 181 -0.01 -5.72 -0.20
N GLN A 182 0.62 -4.58 0.12
CA GLN A 182 1.92 -4.19 -0.41
C GLN A 182 2.75 -3.50 0.66
N GLN A 183 4.07 -3.59 0.54
CA GLN A 183 5.02 -2.89 1.39
C GLN A 183 6.06 -2.14 0.56
N PHE A 184 6.48 -0.97 1.05
CA PHE A 184 7.60 -0.22 0.50
C PHE A 184 8.81 -0.39 1.43
N ALA A 185 9.91 -0.91 0.88
CA ALA A 185 11.20 -0.83 1.55
C ALA A 185 11.89 0.47 1.12
N ASN A 186 12.26 1.32 2.07
CA ASN A 186 13.10 2.47 1.78
C ASN A 186 14.54 1.98 1.57
N LEU A 187 15.10 2.23 0.38
CA LEU A 187 16.38 1.67 -0.04
C LEU A 187 17.35 2.79 -0.43
N TYR A 188 18.61 2.63 -0.02
CA TYR A 188 19.70 3.43 -0.55
C TYR A 188 20.23 2.81 -1.85
N TRP A 189 20.02 3.51 -2.96
CA TRP A 189 20.52 3.11 -4.27
C TRP A 189 21.86 3.79 -4.57
N PHE A 190 22.85 3.02 -5.01
CA PHE A 190 24.17 3.52 -5.34
C PHE A 190 24.76 2.84 -6.58
N ARG A 191 25.76 3.49 -7.18
CA ARG A 191 26.50 2.96 -8.33
C ARG A 191 27.58 2.00 -7.87
N TYR A 192 27.25 0.71 -7.88
CA TYR A 192 28.18 -0.36 -7.46
C TYR A 192 29.52 -0.29 -8.19
N ASP A 193 29.52 0.00 -9.49
CA ASP A 193 30.72 0.16 -10.30
C ASP A 193 31.57 1.36 -9.85
N TRP A 194 30.96 2.48 -9.50
CA TRP A 194 31.69 3.66 -9.02
C TRP A 194 32.34 3.43 -7.66
N PHE A 195 31.65 2.71 -6.77
CA PHE A 195 32.13 2.38 -5.43
C PHE A 195 33.22 1.30 -5.46
N ASN A 196 33.29 0.50 -6.53
CA ASN A 196 34.32 -0.53 -6.70
C ASN A 196 35.50 -0.09 -7.57
N ASP A 197 35.46 1.09 -8.16
CA ASP A 197 36.59 1.65 -8.90
C ASP A 197 37.74 2.03 -7.96
N GLU A 198 38.92 1.46 -8.20
CA GLU A 198 40.09 1.62 -7.32
C GLU A 198 40.60 3.07 -7.26
N LYS A 199 40.46 3.83 -8.36
CA LYS A 199 40.82 5.24 -8.38
C LYS A 199 39.86 6.06 -7.53
N ASN A 200 38.55 5.83 -7.64
CA ASN A 200 37.56 6.51 -6.80
C ASN A 200 37.75 6.19 -5.33
N LYS A 201 38.03 4.93 -4.96
CA LYS A 201 38.37 4.56 -3.57
C LYS A 201 39.60 5.32 -3.06
N ALA A 202 40.67 5.36 -3.84
CA ALA A 202 41.91 6.04 -3.47
C ALA A 202 41.71 7.56 -3.34
N ASP A 203 41.06 8.19 -4.33
CA ASP A 203 40.77 9.63 -4.34
C ASP A 203 39.84 10.02 -3.18
N PHE A 204 38.82 9.22 -2.90
CA PHE A 204 37.89 9.45 -1.78
C PHE A 204 38.63 9.37 -0.45
N LYS A 205 39.41 8.31 -0.23
CA LYS A 205 40.20 8.14 1.00
C LYS A 205 41.22 9.25 1.19
N ALA A 206 41.83 9.72 0.10
CA ALA A 206 42.75 10.86 0.15
C ALA A 206 42.04 12.18 0.52
N LYS A 207 40.81 12.39 0.07
CA LYS A 207 40.03 13.61 0.37
C LYS A 207 39.42 13.59 1.78
N TYR A 208 38.80 12.47 2.18
CA TYR A 208 37.96 12.41 3.39
C TYR A 208 38.58 11.60 4.54
N GLY A 209 39.67 10.86 4.30
CA GLY A 209 40.40 10.15 5.35
C GLY A 209 39.79 8.80 5.79
N TYR A 210 38.76 8.31 5.10
CA TYR A 210 38.16 6.99 5.34
C TYR A 210 37.79 6.30 4.01
N ASP A 211 37.48 5.00 4.06
CA ASP A 211 37.20 4.20 2.86
C ASP A 211 35.82 4.53 2.27
N LEU A 212 35.74 4.62 0.94
CA LEU A 212 34.48 4.76 0.22
C LEU A 212 33.63 3.50 0.39
N GLY A 213 32.40 3.64 0.88
CA GLY A 213 31.48 2.53 1.13
C GLY A 213 30.04 3.01 1.36
N VAL A 214 29.13 2.07 1.61
CA VAL A 214 27.72 2.40 1.91
C VAL A 214 27.67 3.36 3.11
N PRO A 215 26.98 4.51 3.01
CA PRO A 215 26.96 5.51 4.07
C PRO A 215 26.32 4.93 5.33
N VAL A 216 26.99 5.11 6.46
CA VAL A 216 26.52 4.66 7.78
C VAL A 216 25.82 5.78 8.57
N ASN A 217 25.85 7.01 8.06
CA ASN A 217 25.17 8.19 8.59
C ASN A 217 25.10 9.29 7.51
N TRP A 218 24.41 10.39 7.81
CA TRP A 218 24.24 11.53 6.89
C TRP A 218 25.52 12.28 6.56
N SER A 219 26.48 12.39 7.49
CA SER A 219 27.76 13.03 7.17
C SER A 219 28.53 12.23 6.13
N ALA A 220 28.54 10.90 6.23
CA ALA A 220 29.12 10.04 5.20
C ALA A 220 28.34 10.14 3.87
N TYR A 221 27.02 10.28 3.92
CA TYR A 221 26.19 10.52 2.74
C TYR A 221 26.56 11.84 2.04
N GLU A 222 26.64 12.93 2.80
CA GLU A 222 27.02 14.28 2.33
C GLU A 222 28.41 14.25 1.66
N ASP A 223 29.40 13.65 2.32
CA ASP A 223 30.76 13.49 1.78
C ASP A 223 30.77 12.71 0.46
N ILE A 224 30.03 11.60 0.37
CA ILE A 224 29.92 10.79 -0.86
C ILE A 224 29.23 11.57 -1.96
N ALA A 225 28.15 12.29 -1.63
CA ALA A 225 27.42 13.12 -2.57
C ALA A 225 28.31 14.24 -3.13
N GLU A 226 29.05 14.93 -2.25
CA GLU A 226 29.99 15.99 -2.62
C GLU A 226 31.16 15.41 -3.44
N PHE A 227 31.68 14.24 -3.07
CA PHE A 227 32.76 13.56 -3.79
C PHE A 227 32.41 13.36 -5.25
N PHE A 228 31.25 12.76 -5.55
CA PHE A 228 30.87 12.46 -6.93
C PHE A 228 30.37 13.69 -7.69
N THR A 229 29.82 14.70 -7.01
CA THR A 229 29.24 15.86 -7.67
C THR A 229 30.28 16.66 -8.43
N GLY A 230 30.10 16.73 -9.76
CA GLY A 230 30.99 17.45 -10.67
C GLY A 230 32.19 16.66 -11.15
N ARG A 231 32.40 15.41 -10.70
CA ARG A 231 33.42 14.52 -11.26
C ARG A 231 33.05 14.12 -12.69
N GLU A 232 34.07 13.83 -13.48
CA GLU A 232 33.93 13.22 -14.79
C GLU A 232 34.19 11.72 -14.68
N ILE A 233 33.18 10.90 -14.97
CA ILE A 233 33.27 9.44 -15.02
C ILE A 233 32.77 9.03 -16.41
N ASP A 234 33.57 8.24 -17.12
CA ASP A 234 33.29 7.80 -18.50
C ASP A 234 32.95 8.95 -19.47
N GLY A 235 33.67 10.07 -19.35
CA GLY A 235 33.46 11.25 -20.20
C GLY A 235 32.20 12.06 -19.88
N LYS A 236 31.53 11.78 -18.76
CA LYS A 236 30.30 12.47 -18.35
C LYS A 236 30.47 13.09 -16.98
N LYS A 237 30.00 14.33 -16.85
CA LYS A 237 29.83 14.98 -15.54
C LYS A 237 28.74 14.27 -14.76
N VAL A 238 29.03 13.85 -13.53
CA VAL A 238 28.09 13.12 -12.68
C VAL A 238 27.69 13.93 -11.44
N TYR A 239 26.63 13.48 -10.77
CA TYR A 239 26.10 14.04 -9.54
C TYR A 239 26.03 12.93 -8.48
N GLY A 240 26.45 13.23 -7.26
CA GLY A 240 26.51 12.26 -6.17
C GLY A 240 25.21 12.08 -5.40
N HIS A 241 24.20 12.91 -5.69
CA HIS A 241 22.89 12.88 -5.05
C HIS A 241 21.79 13.12 -6.09
N MET A 242 20.66 12.42 -5.89
CA MET A 242 19.44 12.63 -6.65
C MET A 242 18.26 12.58 -5.70
N ASP A 243 17.36 13.55 -5.80
CA ASP A 243 16.11 13.57 -5.05
C ASP A 243 15.05 14.38 -5.81
N TYR A 244 13.84 14.45 -5.26
CA TYR A 244 12.71 15.14 -5.86
C TYR A 244 12.99 16.64 -6.02
N GLY A 245 12.92 17.14 -7.25
CA GLY A 245 13.18 18.56 -7.57
C GLY A 245 11.93 19.42 -7.77
N LYS A 246 10.73 18.82 -7.80
CA LYS A 246 9.47 19.53 -8.03
C LYS A 246 8.75 19.77 -6.71
N LYS A 247 8.17 20.95 -6.52
CA LYS A 247 7.23 21.22 -5.41
C LYS A 247 6.00 20.33 -5.59
N ASP A 248 5.90 19.31 -4.77
CA ASP A 248 4.90 18.25 -4.85
C ASP A 248 4.65 17.71 -3.43
N PRO A 249 3.42 17.28 -3.06
CA PRO A 249 3.15 16.69 -1.75
C PRO A 249 4.08 15.53 -1.37
N SER A 250 4.61 14.80 -2.37
CA SER A 250 5.64 13.77 -2.19
C SER A 250 6.92 14.24 -1.50
N LEU A 251 7.22 15.55 -1.48
CA LEU A 251 8.34 16.08 -0.69
C LEU A 251 8.09 15.96 0.82
N GLY A 252 6.84 16.05 1.27
CA GLY A 252 6.47 15.84 2.67
C GLY A 252 6.76 14.40 3.09
N TRP A 253 6.28 13.44 2.28
CA TRP A 253 6.54 12.01 2.42
C TRP A 253 8.05 11.70 2.39
N ARG A 254 8.77 12.26 1.42
CA ARG A 254 10.23 12.07 1.34
C ARG A 254 10.95 12.55 2.60
N PHE A 255 10.51 13.68 3.14
CA PHE A 255 11.07 14.20 4.36
C PHE A 255 10.78 13.28 5.56
N THR A 256 9.52 12.89 5.80
CA THR A 256 9.15 12.07 6.96
C THR A 256 9.72 10.65 6.87
N ASP A 257 9.58 10.00 5.72
CA ASP A 257 9.83 8.56 5.56
C ASP A 257 11.30 8.24 5.32
N ALA A 258 12.06 9.22 4.82
CA ALA A 258 13.47 9.04 4.51
C ALA A 258 14.32 9.99 5.35
N TRP A 259 14.27 11.29 5.10
CA TRP A 259 15.27 12.21 5.63
C TRP A 259 15.25 12.31 7.15
N LEU A 260 14.05 12.55 7.71
CA LEU A 260 13.81 12.69 9.13
C LEU A 260 14.11 11.38 9.88
N SER A 261 13.52 10.26 9.43
CA SER A 261 13.74 8.94 10.03
C SER A 261 15.23 8.53 10.01
N MET A 262 15.92 8.67 8.87
CA MET A 262 17.35 8.35 8.79
C MET A 262 18.24 9.30 9.60
N ALA A 263 17.76 10.51 9.93
CA ALA A 263 18.46 11.43 10.84
C ALA A 263 18.37 11.02 12.31
N GLY A 264 17.70 9.88 12.61
CA GLY A 264 17.56 9.35 13.95
C GLY A 264 16.41 10.00 14.73
N ASN A 265 15.41 10.53 14.02
CA ASN A 265 14.19 11.02 14.63
C ASN A 265 13.33 9.86 15.18
N GLY A 266 12.67 10.10 16.31
CA GLY A 266 11.82 9.12 16.97
C GLY A 266 12.52 8.35 18.10
N ASP A 267 11.72 7.90 19.05
CA ASP A 267 12.16 7.08 20.17
C ASP A 267 12.32 5.61 19.77
N LYS A 268 12.95 4.81 20.62
CA LYS A 268 13.10 3.36 20.37
C LYS A 268 11.76 2.64 20.50
N GLY A 269 11.39 1.88 19.49
CA GLY A 269 10.19 1.05 19.49
C GLY A 269 9.98 0.36 18.15
N LEU A 270 9.15 -0.69 18.13
CA LEU A 270 8.66 -1.32 16.91
C LEU A 270 7.14 -1.54 17.04
N PRO A 271 6.35 -1.39 15.95
CA PRO A 271 6.79 -0.96 14.62
C PRO A 271 7.25 0.50 14.58
N ASN A 272 6.76 1.33 15.51
CA ASN A 272 7.08 2.75 15.61
C ASN A 272 7.66 3.10 16.99
N GLY A 273 8.38 4.22 17.08
CA GLY A 273 8.93 4.77 18.31
C GLY A 273 7.88 5.22 19.33
N LEU A 274 8.17 5.09 20.64
CA LEU A 274 7.34 5.63 21.72
C LEU A 274 8.19 6.33 22.80
N PRO A 275 7.75 7.49 23.33
CA PRO A 275 6.50 8.19 23.05
C PRO A 275 6.50 9.03 21.76
N VAL A 276 7.64 9.28 21.12
CA VAL A 276 7.72 10.00 19.84
C VAL A 276 7.97 8.99 18.72
N ASP A 277 7.12 8.98 17.70
CA ASP A 277 7.30 8.12 16.53
C ASP A 277 8.36 8.68 15.56
N GLU A 278 8.70 7.90 14.54
CA GLU A 278 9.66 8.24 13.50
C GLU A 278 9.22 9.42 12.61
N TRP A 279 7.94 9.80 12.67
CA TRP A 279 7.39 11.02 12.06
C TRP A 279 7.50 12.26 12.98
N GLY A 280 8.01 12.09 14.20
CA GLY A 280 8.18 13.17 15.18
C GLY A 280 6.89 13.52 15.91
N ILE A 281 5.86 12.68 15.85
CA ILE A 281 4.61 12.88 16.56
C ILE A 281 4.67 12.16 17.90
N LYS A 282 4.46 12.93 18.96
CA LYS A 282 4.30 12.40 20.30
C LYS A 282 2.90 11.81 20.48
N VAL A 283 2.85 10.60 21.02
CA VAL A 283 1.64 9.97 21.54
C VAL A 283 1.67 9.83 23.07
N ASP A 284 0.50 9.78 23.69
CA ASP A 284 0.35 9.47 25.11
C ASP A 284 0.18 7.97 25.37
N GLU A 285 0.00 7.57 26.63
CA GLU A 285 -0.19 6.17 27.04
C GLU A 285 -1.44 5.50 26.45
N ASN A 286 -2.35 6.28 25.87
CA ASN A 286 -3.56 5.81 25.19
C ASN A 286 -3.42 5.88 23.67
N SER A 287 -2.19 6.05 23.16
CA SER A 287 -1.88 6.17 21.73
C SER A 287 -2.63 7.32 21.03
N ARG A 288 -2.88 8.42 21.75
CA ARG A 288 -3.46 9.64 21.18
C ARG A 288 -2.33 10.59 20.78
N PRO A 289 -2.35 11.19 19.57
CA PRO A 289 -1.36 12.20 19.21
C PRO A 289 -1.56 13.46 20.06
N VAL A 290 -0.50 13.93 20.73
CA VAL A 290 -0.53 15.06 21.68
C VAL A 290 0.44 16.19 21.36
N GLY A 291 1.38 16.00 20.43
CA GLY A 291 2.29 17.08 20.04
C GLY A 291 3.18 16.69 18.85
N SER A 292 3.48 17.67 18.00
CA SER A 292 4.39 17.48 16.86
C SER A 292 5.71 18.25 17.04
N CYS A 293 5.71 19.38 17.74
CA CYS A 293 6.92 20.17 17.99
C CYS A 293 7.53 19.88 19.36
N THR A 294 8.82 20.21 19.51
CA THR A 294 9.59 20.06 20.75
C THR A 294 8.93 20.73 21.96
N ALA A 295 8.34 21.91 21.77
CA ALA A 295 7.60 22.62 22.83
C ALA A 295 6.34 21.86 23.32
N ARG A 296 5.84 20.88 22.54
CA ARG A 296 4.74 19.98 22.89
C ARG A 296 5.19 18.52 23.04
N GLY A 297 6.50 18.30 23.08
CA GLY A 297 7.13 16.99 23.25
C GLY A 297 7.20 16.11 22.00
N GLY A 298 6.80 16.60 20.81
CA GLY A 298 7.14 15.96 19.53
C GLY A 298 8.51 16.42 19.02
N ASP A 299 8.88 16.06 17.78
CA ASP A 299 10.22 16.32 17.25
C ASP A 299 10.27 16.81 15.78
N THR A 300 9.14 17.17 15.17
CA THR A 300 9.08 17.65 13.77
C THR A 300 9.85 18.96 13.51
N ASN A 301 10.28 19.65 14.57
CA ASN A 301 11.12 20.84 14.50
C ASN A 301 12.37 20.73 15.41
N GLY A 302 12.74 19.52 15.81
CA GLY A 302 13.90 19.28 16.66
C GLY A 302 15.21 19.14 15.89
N PRO A 303 16.30 18.76 16.61
CA PRO A 303 17.63 18.66 16.02
C PRO A 303 17.71 17.72 14.81
N ALA A 304 17.05 16.56 14.85
CA ALA A 304 17.04 15.60 13.74
C ALA A 304 16.35 16.19 12.50
N ALA A 305 15.21 16.86 12.67
CA ALA A 305 14.49 17.54 11.60
C ALA A 305 15.28 18.68 10.96
N VAL A 306 16.03 19.46 11.75
CA VAL A 306 16.91 20.50 11.21
C VAL A 306 18.10 19.87 10.48
N TYR A 307 18.70 18.85 11.08
CA TYR A 307 19.87 18.15 10.53
C TYR A 307 19.54 17.52 9.17
N SER A 308 18.40 16.86 9.02
CA SER A 308 18.00 16.17 7.79
C SER A 308 17.71 17.08 6.60
N ILE A 309 17.46 18.38 6.83
CA ILE A 309 17.26 19.38 5.77
C ILE A 309 18.57 20.09 5.42
N GLN A 310 19.45 20.26 6.41
CA GLN A 310 20.70 21.01 6.25
C GLN A 310 21.85 20.18 5.68
N LYS A 311 21.72 18.85 5.66
CA LYS A 311 22.79 17.90 5.36
C LYS A 311 22.51 17.05 4.14
#